data_AF-A0A2D4MPS5-F1
#
_entry.id   AF-A0A2D4MPS5-F1
#
_cell.length_a   1.000
_cell.length_b   1.000
_cell.length_c   1.000
_cell.angle_alpha   90.00
_cell.angle_beta   90.00
_cell.angle_gamma   90.00
#
_symmetry.space_group_name_H-M   'P 1'
#
loop_
_entity.id
_entity.type
_entity.pdbx_description
1 polymer ?
#
loop_
_entity_poly.entity_id
_entity_poly.type
_entity_poly.pdbx_seq_one_letter_code
_entity_poly.pdbx_strand_id
1 'polypeptide(L)'
;IGTVGFGSGLHGWAFTLKQFAAMYVAKFAARGEKAQLSAADRAKKVEDMMKKLWGDKYFDPATAKFSKSAAGPDGKKLPRTFCQLILDPIFKVFDAIMNFKKEETSK
;
A
#
# COMPACT_ATOMS: atom_id res chain seq x y z
N ILE A 1 9.41 -6.75 11.05
CA ILE A 1 9.02 -6.26 9.69
C ILE A 1 9.33 -4.76 9.65
N GLY A 2 9.96 -4.27 8.58
CA GLY A 2 10.25 -2.83 8.42
C GLY A 2 11.71 -2.39 8.59
N THR A 3 12.64 -3.34 8.74
CA THR A 3 14.09 -3.09 8.79
C THR A 3 14.75 -3.09 7.41
N VAL A 4 13.99 -3.44 6.36
CA VAL A 4 14.45 -3.46 4.96
C VAL A 4 13.89 -2.23 4.24
N GLY A 5 14.78 -1.51 3.54
CA GLY A 5 14.43 -0.43 2.63
C GLY A 5 14.51 -0.89 1.17
N PHE A 6 13.64 -0.34 0.33
CA PHE A 6 13.60 -0.55 -1.11
C PHE A 6 13.82 0.79 -1.81
N GLY A 7 14.64 0.85 -2.85
CA GLY A 7 14.89 2.12 -3.54
C GLY A 7 15.92 2.02 -4.65
N SER A 8 16.19 3.18 -5.26
CA SER A 8 17.24 3.37 -6.25
C SER A 8 18.12 4.54 -5.82
N GLY A 9 19.39 4.25 -5.55
CA GLY A 9 20.39 5.28 -5.27
C GLY A 9 20.62 6.21 -6.47
N LEU A 10 20.56 5.67 -7.69
CA LEU A 10 20.74 6.44 -8.92
C LEU A 10 19.62 7.47 -9.13
N HIS A 11 18.36 7.08 -8.85
CA HIS A 11 17.21 7.97 -9.00
C HIS A 11 16.87 8.75 -7.72
N GLY A 12 17.63 8.57 -6.63
CA GLY A 12 17.49 9.34 -5.40
C GLY A 12 16.21 9.08 -4.60
N TRP A 13 15.59 7.90 -4.71
CA TRP A 13 14.38 7.57 -3.95
C TRP A 13 14.51 6.24 -3.22
N ALA A 14 13.90 6.16 -2.04
CA ALA A 14 13.78 4.94 -1.27
C ALA A 14 12.54 5.01 -0.36
N PHE A 15 12.05 3.84 0.03
CA PHE A 15 10.98 3.70 1.01
C PHE A 15 11.19 2.49 1.91
N THR A 16 10.51 2.52 3.04
CA THR A 16 10.29 1.37 3.93
C THR A 16 8.81 1.05 4.01
N LEU A 17 8.49 -0.18 4.42
CA LEU A 17 7.11 -0.59 4.69
C LEU A 17 6.41 0.32 5.72
N LYS A 18 7.15 0.90 6.67
CA LYS A 18 6.60 1.78 7.72
C LYS A 18 6.01 3.07 7.15
N GLN A 19 6.66 3.68 6.16
CA GLN A 19 6.20 4.90 5.51
C GLN A 19 4.88 4.67 4.77
N PHE A 20 4.80 3.58 3.99
CA PHE A 20 3.55 3.19 3.32
C PHE A 20 2.44 2.83 4.30
N ALA A 21 2.76 2.10 5.38
CA ALA A 21 1.77 1.76 6.40
C ALA A 21 1.16 3.01 7.06
N ALA A 22 1.97 3.99 7.43
CA ALA A 22 1.49 5.26 7.97
C ALA A 22 0.57 6.00 6.98
N MET A 23 0.96 6.07 5.71
CA MET A 23 0.15 6.68 4.66
C MET A 23 -1.20 5.96 4.47
N TYR A 24 -1.21 4.62 4.42
CA TYR A 24 -2.45 3.86 4.24
C TYR A 24 -3.36 3.92 5.46
N VAL A 25 -2.81 3.90 6.68
CA VAL A 25 -3.61 4.10 7.91
C VAL A 25 -4.29 5.46 7.89
N ALA A 26 -3.57 6.53 7.48
CA ALA A 26 -4.17 7.85 7.34
C ALA A 26 -5.27 7.88 6.26
N LYS A 27 -5.02 7.28 5.08
CA LYS A 27 -6.01 7.21 3.99
C LYS A 27 -7.26 6.41 4.37
N PHE A 28 -7.12 5.26 5.03
CA PHE A 28 -8.26 4.47 5.48
C PHE A 28 -8.99 5.11 6.67
N ALA A 29 -8.28 5.82 7.55
CA ALA A 29 -8.91 6.59 8.62
C ALA A 29 -9.70 7.78 8.06
N ALA A 30 -9.21 8.45 7.01
CA ALA A 30 -9.93 9.54 6.35
C ALA A 30 -11.21 9.07 5.62
N ARG A 31 -11.32 7.78 5.29
CA ARG A 31 -12.52 7.17 4.68
C ARG A 31 -13.55 6.68 5.70
N GLY A 32 -13.27 6.77 7.00
CA GLY A 32 -14.21 6.41 8.07
C GLY A 32 -14.31 7.50 9.13
N GLU A 33 -15.33 7.45 9.98
CA GLU A 33 -15.61 8.49 11.00
C GLU A 33 -14.59 8.58 12.16
N LYS A 34 -13.41 7.96 12.06
CA LYS A 34 -12.38 7.94 13.11
C LYS A 34 -11.20 8.84 12.78
N ALA A 35 -11.47 10.12 12.48
CA ALA A 35 -10.46 11.11 12.15
C ALA A 35 -9.52 11.44 13.34
N GLN A 36 -9.98 11.26 14.58
CA GLN A 36 -9.15 11.37 15.78
C GLN A 36 -8.78 9.98 16.31
N LEU A 37 -7.58 9.53 15.96
CA LEU A 37 -6.90 8.42 16.64
C LEU A 37 -5.89 8.99 17.61
N SER A 38 -5.85 8.45 18.83
CA SER A 38 -4.76 8.71 19.76
C SER A 38 -3.41 8.32 19.14
N ALA A 39 -2.32 8.90 19.63
CA ALA A 39 -0.97 8.55 19.15
C ALA A 39 -0.68 7.04 19.30
N ALA A 40 -1.13 6.44 20.39
CA ALA A 40 -0.98 5.01 20.66
C ALA A 40 -1.79 4.14 19.69
N ASP A 41 -3.05 4.48 19.44
CA ASP A 41 -3.90 3.74 18.50
C ASP A 41 -3.38 3.83 17.06
N ARG A 42 -2.84 4.99 16.69
CA ARG A 42 -2.21 5.19 15.39
C ARG A 42 -0.98 4.29 15.24
N ALA A 43 -0.09 4.26 16.24
CA ALA A 43 1.10 3.42 16.22
C ALA A 43 0.74 1.94 16.04
N LYS A 44 -0.22 1.44 16.83
CA LYS A 44 -0.70 0.06 16.72
C LYS A 44 -1.28 -0.26 15.34
N LYS A 45 -2.10 0.63 14.78
CA LYS A 45 -2.65 0.46 13.42
C LYS A 45 -1.56 0.46 12.34
N VAL A 46 -0.53 1.27 12.50
CA VAL A 46 0.61 1.29 11.57
C VAL A 46 1.35 -0.05 11.61
N GLU A 47 1.61 -0.60 12.79
CA GLU A 47 2.24 -1.92 12.92
C GLU A 47 1.40 -3.04 12.29
N ASP A 48 0.08 -3.04 12.52
CA ASP A 48 -0.82 -4.02 11.92
C ASP A 48 -0.90 -3.88 10.40
N MET A 49 -0.86 -2.65 9.88
CA MET A 49 -0.81 -2.39 8.45
C MET A 49 0.52 -2.85 7.84
N MET A 50 1.65 -2.63 8.49
CA MET A 50 2.95 -3.13 8.03
C MET A 50 2.94 -4.66 7.86
N LYS A 51 2.32 -5.39 8.80
CA LYS A 51 2.16 -6.86 8.71
C LYS A 51 1.25 -7.29 7.57
N LYS A 52 0.32 -6.43 7.13
CA LYS A 52 -0.60 -6.69 5.99
C LYS A 52 0.04 -6.37 4.64
N LEU A 53 0.98 -5.44 4.61
CA LEU A 53 1.69 -5.00 3.40
C LEU A 53 2.82 -5.97 2.98
N TRP A 54 3.15 -7.00 3.76
CA TRP A 54 4.26 -7.91 3.48
C TRP A 54 3.88 -9.38 3.65
N GLY A 55 4.58 -10.26 2.93
CA GLY A 55 4.40 -11.72 2.96
C GLY A 55 3.17 -12.21 2.19
N ASP A 56 2.67 -13.39 2.56
CA ASP A 56 1.46 -14.00 1.98
C ASP A 56 0.19 -13.32 2.52
N LYS A 57 0.00 -12.07 2.07
CA LYS A 57 -1.17 -11.25 2.33
C LYS A 57 -1.72 -10.76 1.01
N TYR A 58 -3.03 -10.74 0.92
CA TYR A 58 -3.78 -10.40 -0.26
C TYR A 58 -4.84 -9.37 0.11
N PHE A 59 -5.07 -8.39 -0.77
CA PHE A 59 -6.11 -7.38 -0.57
C PHE A 59 -7.15 -7.54 -1.66
N ASP A 60 -8.42 -7.65 -1.25
CA ASP A 60 -9.53 -7.67 -2.18
C ASP A 60 -10.10 -6.25 -2.30
N PRO A 61 -9.95 -5.58 -3.46
CA PRO A 61 -10.48 -4.24 -3.66
C PRO A 61 -12.01 -4.20 -3.71
N ALA A 62 -12.68 -5.30 -4.04
CA ALA A 62 -14.14 -5.37 -4.10
C ALA A 62 -14.76 -5.38 -2.70
N THR A 63 -14.13 -6.10 -1.75
CA THR A 63 -14.62 -6.18 -0.37
C THR A 63 -13.87 -5.27 0.60
N ALA A 64 -12.79 -4.62 0.15
CA ALA A 64 -11.85 -3.84 0.95
C ALA A 64 -11.28 -4.61 2.17
N LYS A 65 -11.15 -5.93 2.05
CA LYS A 65 -10.68 -6.81 3.11
C LYS A 65 -9.34 -7.45 2.78
N PHE A 66 -8.58 -7.76 3.83
CA PHE A 66 -7.34 -8.52 3.73
C PHE A 66 -7.62 -10.01 3.90
N SER A 67 -6.99 -10.82 3.06
CA SER A 67 -7.05 -12.27 3.09
C SER A 67 -5.65 -12.86 3.27
N LYS A 68 -5.59 -14.05 3.88
CA LYS A 68 -4.40 -14.92 3.87
C LYS A 68 -4.42 -15.88 2.67
N SER A 69 -5.56 -16.06 2.04
CA SER A 69 -5.73 -16.90 0.86
C SER A 69 -5.43 -16.10 -0.41
N ALA A 70 -4.70 -16.73 -1.32
CA ALA A 70 -4.44 -16.20 -2.66
C ALA A 70 -5.69 -16.25 -3.56
N ALA A 71 -6.76 -16.93 -3.13
CA ALA A 71 -8.04 -16.95 -3.82
C ALA A 71 -9.07 -16.10 -3.07
N GLY A 72 -9.76 -15.23 -3.80
CA GLY A 72 -10.91 -14.47 -3.32
C GLY A 72 -12.16 -15.34 -3.16
N PRO A 73 -13.24 -14.80 -2.57
CA PRO A 73 -14.50 -15.51 -2.39
C PRO A 73 -15.14 -15.99 -3.71
N ASP A 74 -14.81 -15.32 -4.81
CA ASP A 74 -15.25 -15.64 -6.17
C ASP A 74 -14.31 -16.63 -6.90
N GLY A 75 -13.33 -17.19 -6.20
CA GLY A 75 -12.32 -18.09 -6.75
C GLY A 75 -11.24 -17.40 -7.59
N LYS A 76 -11.30 -16.08 -7.76
CA LYS A 76 -10.28 -15.35 -8.52
C LYS A 76 -8.98 -15.23 -7.74
N LYS A 77 -7.86 -15.29 -8.43
CA LYS A 77 -6.55 -15.05 -7.82
C LYS A 77 -6.44 -13.59 -7.40
N LEU A 78 -6.16 -13.36 -6.13
CA LEU A 78 -5.87 -12.04 -5.60
C LEU A 78 -4.36 -11.76 -5.74
N PRO A 79 -3.98 -10.57 -6.22
CA PRO A 79 -2.58 -10.15 -6.18
C PRO A 79 -2.12 -9.96 -4.73
N ARG A 80 -0.82 -10.14 -4.49
CA ARG A 80 -0.24 -9.85 -3.18
C ARG A 80 -0.45 -8.38 -2.84
N THR A 81 -0.73 -8.10 -1.56
CA THR A 81 -0.93 -6.73 -1.07
C THR A 81 0.26 -5.83 -1.42
N PHE A 82 1.49 -6.34 -1.28
CA PHE A 82 2.70 -5.60 -1.62
C PHE A 82 2.70 -5.14 -3.09
N CYS A 83 2.35 -6.04 -4.01
CA CYS A 83 2.27 -5.71 -5.43
C CYS A 83 1.17 -4.67 -5.67
N GLN A 84 -0.05 -4.95 -5.22
CA GLN A 84 -1.20 -4.11 -5.52
C GLN A 84 -1.15 -2.72 -4.88
N LEU A 85 -0.71 -2.63 -3.62
CA LEU A 85 -0.70 -1.35 -2.90
C LEU A 85 0.62 -0.60 -3.05
N ILE A 86 1.77 -1.26 -3.18
CA ILE A 86 3.07 -0.57 -3.21
C ILE A 86 3.64 -0.52 -4.63
N LEU A 87 3.78 -1.67 -5.30
CA LEU A 87 4.45 -1.69 -6.61
C LEU A 87 3.58 -1.14 -7.75
N ASP A 88 2.28 -1.44 -7.78
CA ASP A 88 1.40 -1.00 -8.88
C ASP A 88 1.36 0.54 -8.99
N PRO A 89 1.21 1.33 -7.91
CA PRO A 89 1.29 2.79 -8.02
C PRO A 89 2.67 3.28 -8.48
N ILE A 90 3.75 2.63 -8.05
CA ILE A 90 5.11 2.99 -8.49
C ILE A 90 5.25 2.74 -10.00
N PHE A 91 4.82 1.56 -10.48
CA PHE A 91 4.83 1.23 -11.91
C PHE A 91 3.96 2.19 -12.73
N LYS A 92 2.78 2.58 -12.24
CA LYS A 92 1.94 3.57 -12.91
C LYS A 92 2.62 4.92 -13.06
N VAL A 93 3.33 5.39 -12.02
CA VAL A 93 4.09 6.64 -12.08
C VAL A 93 5.22 6.54 -13.11
N PHE A 94 5.98 5.43 -13.12
CA PHE A 94 7.02 5.23 -14.13
C PHE A 94 6.43 5.16 -15.54
N ASP A 95 5.36 4.40 -15.76
CA ASP A 95 4.71 4.26 -17.06
C ASP A 95 4.18 5.60 -17.58
N ALA A 96 3.48 6.37 -16.75
CA ALA A 96 2.92 7.66 -17.14
C ALA A 96 4.02 8.68 -17.50
N ILE A 97 5.14 8.69 -16.76
CA ILE A 97 6.27 9.59 -17.04
C ILE A 97 7.02 9.16 -18.30
N MET A 98 7.38 7.89 -18.42
CA MET A 98 8.17 7.37 -19.55
C MET A 98 7.40 7.43 -20.87
N ASN A 99 6.07 7.28 -20.82
CA ASN A 99 5.20 7.36 -21.99
C ASN A 99 4.54 8.73 -22.17
N PHE A 100 5.00 9.77 -21.45
CA PHE A 100 4.53 11.15 -21.58
C PHE A 100 3.00 11.31 -21.51
N LYS A 101 2.33 10.52 -20.66
CA LYS A 101 0.87 10.59 -20.43
C LYS A 101 0.54 11.82 -19.57
N LYS A 102 0.53 12.99 -20.21
CA LYS A 102 0.38 14.30 -19.52
C LYS A 102 -0.91 14.40 -18.69
N GLU A 103 -2.01 13.79 -19.14
CA GLU A 103 -3.28 13.79 -18.41
C GLU A 103 -3.21 13.01 -17.09
N GLU A 104 -2.47 11.90 -17.05
CA GLU A 104 -2.32 11.05 -15.85
C GLU A 104 -1.28 11.58 -14.84
N THR A 105 -0.41 12.49 -15.29
CA THR A 105 0.63 13.13 -14.45
C THR A 105 0.23 14.52 -13.95
N SER A 106 -0.90 15.05 -14.43
CA SER A 106 -1.48 16.32 -13.97
C SER A 106 -2.06 16.15 -12.57
N LYS A 107 -1.71 17.07 -11.65
CA LYS A 107 -2.12 17.04 -10.23
C LYS A 107 -3.57 17.43 -10.01
#